data_AF-A0A8H6C5P2-F1
#
_entry.id   AF-A0A8H6C5P2-F1
#
_cell.length_a   1.000
_cell.length_b   1.000
_cell.length_c   1.000
_cell.angle_alpha   90.00
_cell.angle_beta   90.00
_cell.angle_gamma   90.00
#
_symmetry.space_group_name_H-M   'P 1'
#
loop_
_entity.id
_entity.type
_entity.pdbx_description
1 polymer ?
#
loop_
_entity_poly.entity_id
_entity_poly.type
_entity_poly.pdbx_seq_one_letter_code
_entity_poly.pdbx_strand_id
1 'polypeptide(L)'
;MPPKRNQKSKLSLSKTFEQVDEEIEDEIFETYSELLGDEVENQDVTLSQLPQILSDLRIPKCFTKDIEKCIDYYYDFIKDKDVHLDPLNTRQQNTLAMIHSYTVTAGIKQLDEIIDILDVEKLLYNLNRLIKFRNNYSHIRKSWQLFVSTAADSSASETYKLTFPDLKKIKTSLNLDSDPSTKAPLNDTFLIDMLGCCSHDSNGNLLNFDFEKQGACVNIKDFAEILGQIGELD
;
A
#
# COMPACT_ATOMS: atom_id res chain seq x y z
N MET A 1 -30.88 6.20 -34.84
CA MET A 1 -30.40 6.73 -33.53
C MET A 1 -29.65 5.61 -32.83
N PRO A 2 -28.35 5.74 -32.52
CA PRO A 2 -27.67 4.73 -31.73
C PRO A 2 -28.09 4.86 -30.25
N PRO A 3 -28.15 3.77 -29.48
CA PRO A 3 -28.55 3.82 -28.09
C PRO A 3 -27.49 4.50 -27.24
N LYS A 4 -27.93 5.35 -26.30
CA LYS A 4 -27.10 6.08 -25.35
C LYS A 4 -26.32 5.07 -24.49
N ARG A 5 -24.98 5.20 -24.47
CA ARG A 5 -24.08 4.59 -23.47
C ARG A 5 -24.54 5.04 -22.08
N ASN A 6 -25.28 4.19 -21.37
CA ASN A 6 -25.62 4.44 -19.98
C ASN A 6 -24.41 4.13 -19.08
N GLN A 7 -24.33 4.91 -18.01
CA GLN A 7 -23.20 5.17 -17.14
C GLN A 7 -22.41 3.93 -16.70
N LYS A 8 -21.09 4.06 -16.77
CA LYS A 8 -20.10 3.17 -16.14
C LYS A 8 -20.48 2.96 -14.67
N SER A 9 -20.60 1.70 -14.26
CA SER A 9 -20.53 1.28 -12.85
C SER A 9 -19.20 1.75 -12.28
N LYS A 10 -19.13 2.98 -11.78
CA LYS A 10 -18.00 3.43 -10.96
C LYS A 10 -18.18 2.78 -9.59
N LEU A 11 -17.19 2.02 -9.14
CA LEU A 11 -17.09 1.52 -7.78
C LEU A 11 -17.31 2.69 -6.81
N SER A 12 -18.24 2.56 -5.87
CA SER A 12 -18.40 3.55 -4.80
C SER A 12 -17.30 3.29 -3.78
N LEU A 13 -16.25 4.10 -3.83
CA LEU A 13 -15.15 4.02 -2.87
C LEU A 13 -15.59 4.54 -1.49
N SER A 14 -15.07 3.92 -0.43
CA SER A 14 -15.24 4.40 0.94
C SER A 14 -14.68 5.80 1.07
N LYS A 15 -15.42 6.65 1.79
CA LYS A 15 -15.01 8.02 2.13
C LYS A 15 -14.37 8.11 3.52
N THR A 16 -14.46 7.02 4.29
CA THR A 16 -14.08 6.90 5.70
C THR A 16 -12.73 6.19 5.85
N PHE A 17 -12.36 5.34 4.88
CA PHE A 17 -11.09 4.61 4.94
C PHE A 17 -9.86 5.52 4.99
N GLU A 18 -9.86 6.63 4.24
CA GLU A 18 -8.76 7.61 4.25
C GLU A 18 -8.81 8.58 5.44
N GLN A 19 -9.89 8.58 6.23
CA GLN A 19 -9.98 9.42 7.43
C GLN A 19 -9.09 8.84 8.52
N VAL A 20 -8.39 9.72 9.22
CA VAL A 20 -7.60 9.36 10.40
C VAL A 20 -8.57 9.15 11.56
N ASP A 21 -8.45 7.99 12.19
CA ASP A 21 -9.20 7.66 13.40
C ASP A 21 -8.48 8.24 14.62
N GLU A 22 -9.22 8.88 15.53
CA GLU A 22 -8.64 9.55 16.71
C GLU A 22 -7.87 8.58 17.62
N GLU A 23 -8.34 7.34 17.80
CA GLU A 23 -7.64 6.35 18.62
C GLU A 23 -6.34 5.88 17.95
N ILE A 24 -6.34 5.79 16.62
CA ILE A 24 -5.16 5.44 15.83
C ILE A 24 -4.15 6.58 15.83
N GLU A 25 -4.63 7.83 15.73
CA GLU A 25 -3.80 9.02 15.83
C GLU A 25 -3.06 9.09 17.16
N ASP A 26 -3.78 8.89 18.27
CA ASP A 26 -3.21 8.84 19.61
C ASP A 26 -2.12 7.77 19.72
N GLU A 27 -2.38 6.54 19.25
CA GLU A 27 -1.40 5.44 19.26
C GLU A 27 -0.12 5.78 18.45
N ILE A 28 -0.29 6.44 17.30
CA ILE A 28 0.83 6.87 16.46
C ILE A 28 1.66 7.94 17.19
N PHE A 29 1.01 8.93 17.79
CA PHE A 29 1.70 10.01 18.51
C PHE A 29 2.39 9.51 19.78
N GLU A 30 1.79 8.59 20.52
CA GLU A 30 2.43 7.94 21.67
C GLU A 30 3.71 7.23 21.22
N THR A 31 3.63 6.39 20.18
CA THR A 31 4.80 5.65 19.66
C THR A 31 5.88 6.60 19.12
N TYR A 32 5.48 7.67 18.41
CA TYR A 32 6.40 8.67 17.89
C TYR A 32 7.10 9.44 19.03
N SER A 33 6.36 9.78 20.09
CA SER A 33 6.89 10.50 21.25
C SER A 33 7.85 9.65 22.08
N GLU A 34 7.58 8.35 22.24
CA GLU A 34 8.48 7.42 22.93
C GLU A 34 9.87 7.34 22.27
N LEU A 35 9.95 7.51 20.95
CA LEU A 35 11.22 7.52 20.21
C LEU A 35 12.05 8.79 20.40
N LEU A 36 11.41 9.91 20.70
CA LEU A 36 12.10 11.17 20.99
C LEU A 36 12.74 11.16 22.38
N GLY A 37 12.21 10.34 23.31
CA GLY A 37 12.69 10.20 24.68
C GLY A 37 12.61 11.49 25.51
N ASP A 38 12.96 11.39 26.80
CA ASP A 38 12.94 12.53 27.72
C ASP A 38 14.12 13.52 27.51
N GLU A 39 15.14 13.13 26.73
CA GLU A 39 16.42 13.87 26.64
C GLU A 39 16.55 14.78 25.41
N VAL A 40 15.57 14.81 24.51
CA VAL A 40 15.81 15.39 23.18
C VAL A 40 14.68 16.29 22.70
N GLU A 41 14.56 17.46 23.34
CA GLU A 41 13.65 18.55 22.90
C GLU A 41 13.93 19.09 21.48
N ASN A 42 14.93 18.58 20.73
CA ASN A 42 15.36 19.16 19.44
C ASN A 42 15.96 18.16 18.41
N GLN A 43 15.66 16.85 18.46
CA GLN A 43 16.05 15.96 17.35
C GLN A 43 14.86 15.63 16.47
N ASP A 44 15.03 15.89 15.18
CA ASP A 44 14.12 15.42 14.14
C ASP A 44 14.18 13.89 14.05
N VAL A 45 13.01 13.25 13.95
CA VAL A 45 12.94 11.80 13.69
C VAL A 45 13.32 11.56 12.24
N THR A 46 14.31 10.71 12.03
CA THR A 46 14.84 10.40 10.70
C THR A 46 14.21 9.15 10.11
N LEU A 47 14.30 9.01 8.79
CA LEU A 47 13.82 7.85 8.04
C LEU A 47 14.42 6.52 8.53
N SER A 48 15.63 6.55 9.11
CA SER A 48 16.27 5.36 9.67
C SER A 48 15.52 4.76 10.87
N GLN A 49 14.70 5.57 11.55
CA GLN A 49 13.92 5.16 12.72
C GLN A 49 12.53 4.63 12.34
N LEU A 50 12.07 4.83 11.10
CA LEU A 50 10.77 4.36 10.62
C LEU A 50 10.57 2.83 10.77
N PRO A 51 11.55 1.94 10.52
CA PRO A 51 11.37 0.51 10.76
C PRO A 51 11.07 0.17 12.22
N GLN A 52 11.63 0.94 13.17
CA GLN A 52 11.37 0.78 14.59
C GLN A 52 9.93 1.18 14.92
N ILE A 53 9.46 2.35 14.42
CA ILE A 53 8.05 2.78 14.54
C ILE A 53 7.09 1.68 14.04
N LEU A 54 7.36 1.14 12.85
CA LEU A 54 6.52 0.09 12.26
C LEU A 54 6.48 -1.19 13.10
N SER A 55 7.60 -1.53 13.74
CA SER A 55 7.73 -2.66 14.64
C SER A 55 6.99 -2.43 15.98
N ASP A 56 7.10 -1.24 16.55
CA ASP A 56 6.49 -0.88 17.84
C ASP A 56 4.96 -0.82 17.74
N LEU A 57 4.46 -0.31 16.62
CA LEU A 57 3.04 -0.40 16.22
C LEU A 57 2.60 -1.82 15.84
N ARG A 58 3.51 -2.81 15.88
CA ARG A 58 3.23 -4.23 15.59
C ARG A 58 2.55 -4.45 14.23
N ILE A 59 2.92 -3.65 13.22
CA ILE A 59 2.37 -3.80 11.88
C ILE A 59 2.94 -5.09 11.26
N PRO A 60 2.09 -5.99 10.71
CA PRO A 60 2.58 -7.21 10.08
C PRO A 60 3.53 -6.94 8.92
N LYS A 61 4.66 -7.67 8.88
CA LYS A 61 5.74 -7.48 7.87
C LYS A 61 5.28 -7.61 6.43
N CYS A 62 4.19 -8.35 6.16
CA CYS A 62 3.63 -8.44 4.82
C CYS A 62 3.13 -7.09 4.27
N PHE A 63 2.92 -6.09 5.13
CA PHE A 63 2.50 -4.73 4.76
C PHE A 63 3.63 -3.69 4.80
N THR A 64 4.76 -4.00 5.44
CA THR A 64 5.88 -3.05 5.66
C THR A 64 7.16 -3.40 4.91
N LYS A 65 7.30 -4.65 4.45
CA LYS A 65 8.55 -5.15 3.84
C LYS A 65 9.03 -4.32 2.65
N ASP A 66 8.11 -3.76 1.87
CA ASP A 66 8.44 -2.86 0.76
C ASP A 66 9.03 -1.54 1.24
N ILE A 67 8.48 -0.96 2.32
CA ILE A 67 9.00 0.25 2.96
C ILE A 67 10.40 -0.01 3.53
N GLU A 68 10.57 -1.09 4.31
CA GLU A 68 11.86 -1.48 4.89
C GLU A 68 12.93 -1.67 3.80
N LYS A 69 12.61 -2.37 2.70
CA LYS A 69 13.52 -2.54 1.55
C LYS A 69 13.92 -1.21 0.89
N CYS A 70 13.00 -0.26 0.78
CA CYS A 70 13.30 1.07 0.24
C CYS A 70 14.22 1.86 1.17
N ILE A 71 14.03 1.76 2.49
CA ILE A 71 14.89 2.40 3.49
C ILE A 71 16.31 1.81 3.38
N ASP A 72 16.43 0.48 3.39
CA ASP A 72 17.72 -0.21 3.23
C ASP A 72 18.40 0.24 1.93
N TYR A 73 17.66 0.24 0.81
CA TYR A 73 18.20 0.67 -0.48
C TYR A 73 18.70 2.12 -0.48
N TYR A 74 17.96 3.02 0.19
CA TYR A 74 18.38 4.41 0.32
C TYR A 74 19.70 4.53 1.06
N TYR A 75 19.83 3.95 2.25
CA TYR A 75 21.04 4.07 3.06
C TYR A 75 22.24 3.32 2.49
N ASP A 76 22.02 2.17 1.85
CA ASP A 76 23.11 1.35 1.30
C ASP A 76 23.65 1.89 -0.04
N PHE A 77 22.76 2.41 -0.90
CA PHE A 77 23.08 2.69 -2.30
C PHE A 77 22.86 4.13 -2.75
N ILE A 78 22.10 4.96 -2.03
CA ILE A 78 21.82 6.35 -2.43
C ILE A 78 22.54 7.34 -1.51
N LYS A 79 22.31 7.26 -0.19
CA LYS A 79 22.81 8.23 0.77
C LYS A 79 24.33 8.23 0.78
N ASP A 80 24.91 9.42 0.61
CA ASP A 80 26.36 9.67 0.56
C ASP A 80 27.10 8.86 -0.52
N LYS A 81 26.40 8.40 -1.57
CA LYS A 81 27.00 7.69 -2.72
C LYS A 81 26.99 8.57 -3.97
N ASP A 82 27.97 8.36 -4.84
CA ASP A 82 28.06 8.99 -6.16
C ASP A 82 27.14 8.25 -7.16
N VAL A 83 25.84 8.47 -7.02
CA VAL A 83 24.79 7.87 -7.85
C VAL A 83 24.00 8.97 -8.53
N HIS A 84 23.53 8.72 -9.74
CA HIS A 84 22.66 9.65 -10.47
C HIS A 84 21.22 9.14 -10.54
N LEU A 85 20.29 10.05 -10.77
CA LEU A 85 18.90 9.71 -11.04
C LEU A 85 18.80 8.96 -12.37
N ASP A 86 18.34 7.72 -12.30
CA ASP A 86 18.03 6.86 -13.44
C ASP A 86 16.51 6.64 -13.50
N PRO A 87 15.82 7.22 -14.50
CA PRO A 87 14.38 7.04 -14.68
C PRO A 87 13.99 5.60 -15.03
N LEU A 88 14.93 4.77 -15.50
CA LEU A 88 14.69 3.36 -15.85
C LEU A 88 14.91 2.43 -14.65
N ASN A 89 15.56 2.91 -13.58
CA ASN A 89 15.77 2.13 -12.36
C ASN A 89 14.52 2.17 -11.48
N THR A 90 13.64 1.19 -11.66
CA THR A 90 12.39 1.09 -10.89
C THR A 90 12.59 1.00 -9.39
N ARG A 91 13.69 0.40 -8.91
CA ARG A 91 14.00 0.34 -7.46
C ARG A 91 14.31 1.71 -6.91
N GLN A 92 15.10 2.50 -7.65
CA GLN A 92 15.37 3.88 -7.30
C GLN A 92 14.08 4.70 -7.32
N GLN A 93 13.27 4.61 -8.37
CA GLN A 93 11.99 5.32 -8.45
C GLN A 93 11.03 4.98 -7.30
N ASN A 94 10.88 3.70 -6.96
CA ASN A 94 10.07 3.27 -5.81
C ASN A 94 10.63 3.80 -4.48
N THR A 95 11.96 3.83 -4.34
CA THR A 95 12.61 4.36 -3.13
C THR A 95 12.39 5.86 -3.01
N LEU A 96 12.50 6.62 -4.10
CA LEU A 96 12.24 8.07 -4.12
C LEU A 96 10.77 8.38 -3.84
N ALA A 97 9.84 7.58 -4.38
CA ALA A 97 8.42 7.69 -4.06
C ALA A 97 8.16 7.41 -2.57
N MET A 98 8.81 6.39 -1.99
CA MET A 98 8.71 6.11 -0.55
C MET A 98 9.23 7.27 0.28
N ILE A 99 10.41 7.81 -0.04
CA ILE A 99 10.97 8.98 0.65
C ILE A 99 9.98 10.14 0.61
N HIS A 100 9.48 10.49 -0.59
CA HIS A 100 8.48 11.55 -0.73
C HIS A 100 7.21 11.30 0.10
N SER A 101 6.79 10.05 0.24
CA SER A 101 5.60 9.67 1.01
C SER A 101 5.78 9.68 2.52
N TYR A 102 7.01 9.75 3.05
CA TYR A 102 7.25 9.69 4.51
C TYR A 102 8.07 10.86 5.05
N THR A 103 8.79 11.59 4.22
CA THR A 103 9.69 12.67 4.66
C THR A 103 9.20 14.04 4.22
N VAL A 104 9.79 15.08 4.79
CA VAL A 104 9.55 16.49 4.42
C VAL A 104 10.08 16.83 3.00
N THR A 105 10.69 15.86 2.32
CA THR A 105 11.17 16.03 0.95
C THR A 105 9.99 16.31 0.01
N ALA A 106 10.01 17.46 -0.66
CA ALA A 106 8.92 17.91 -1.53
C ALA A 106 9.05 17.41 -2.97
N GLY A 107 10.20 17.63 -3.61
CA GLY A 107 10.43 17.23 -4.99
C GLY A 107 11.89 16.88 -5.19
N ILE A 108 12.14 15.79 -5.89
CA ILE A 108 13.49 15.25 -6.07
C ILE A 108 13.89 15.43 -7.53
N LYS A 109 14.64 16.50 -7.81
CA LYS A 109 15.30 16.71 -9.10
C LYS A 109 16.74 16.24 -9.06
N GLN A 110 17.35 16.23 -7.87
CA GLN A 110 18.69 15.73 -7.60
C GLN A 110 18.69 14.97 -6.27
N LEU A 111 19.59 13.98 -6.11
CA LEU A 111 19.58 13.09 -4.92
C LEU A 111 20.05 13.79 -3.63
N ASP A 112 20.78 14.89 -3.75
CA ASP A 112 21.22 15.75 -2.65
C ASP A 112 20.10 16.64 -2.08
N GLU A 113 18.98 16.76 -2.79
CA GLU A 113 17.78 17.47 -2.30
C GLU A 113 16.97 16.62 -1.30
N ILE A 114 17.35 15.36 -1.07
CA ILE A 114 16.65 14.47 -0.15
C ILE A 114 16.91 14.90 1.30
N ILE A 115 15.82 15.23 2.00
CA ILE A 115 15.81 15.46 3.44
C ILE A 115 15.19 14.23 4.09
N ASP A 116 15.97 13.48 4.86
CA ASP A 116 15.56 12.22 5.48
C ASP A 116 14.84 12.40 6.83
N ILE A 117 14.27 13.57 7.07
CA ILE A 117 13.45 13.88 8.25
C ILE A 117 12.00 13.47 7.97
N LEU A 118 11.39 12.70 8.87
CA LEU A 118 10.01 12.27 8.76
C LEU A 118 9.05 13.47 8.80
N ASP A 119 8.08 13.46 7.92
CA ASP A 119 6.96 14.40 7.93
C ASP A 119 5.82 13.78 8.72
N VAL A 120 5.47 14.39 9.86
CA VAL A 120 4.47 13.87 10.79
C VAL A 120 3.09 13.72 10.16
N GLU A 121 2.67 14.65 9.28
CA GLU A 121 1.37 14.57 8.63
C GLU A 121 1.31 13.40 7.65
N LYS A 122 2.38 13.23 6.85
CA LYS A 122 2.48 12.11 5.92
C LYS A 122 2.61 10.78 6.66
N LEU A 123 3.36 10.77 7.76
CA LEU A 123 3.53 9.61 8.62
C LEU A 123 2.18 9.18 9.20
N LEU A 124 1.42 10.11 9.78
CA LEU A 124 0.09 9.87 10.33
C LEU A 124 -0.85 9.25 9.27
N TYR A 125 -0.90 9.83 8.07
CA TYR A 125 -1.75 9.32 6.99
C TYR A 125 -1.39 7.89 6.56
N ASN A 126 -0.10 7.61 6.38
CA ASN A 126 0.35 6.28 5.96
C ASN A 126 0.21 5.24 7.08
N LEU A 127 0.57 5.58 8.31
CA LEU A 127 0.47 4.69 9.46
C LEU A 127 -0.98 4.39 9.81
N ASN A 128 -1.89 5.35 9.67
CA ASN A 128 -3.33 5.13 9.88
C ASN A 128 -3.83 3.95 9.03
N ARG A 129 -3.45 3.90 7.76
CA ARG A 129 -3.83 2.83 6.84
C ARG A 129 -3.19 1.49 7.22
N LEU A 130 -1.91 1.50 7.56
CA LEU A 130 -1.21 0.29 8.00
C LEU A 130 -1.77 -0.26 9.32
N ILE A 131 -2.21 0.62 10.23
CA ILE A 131 -2.87 0.23 11.47
C ILE A 131 -4.26 -0.34 11.21
N LYS A 132 -5.05 0.24 10.29
CA LYS A 132 -6.31 -0.39 9.83
C LYS A 132 -6.07 -1.78 9.26
N PHE A 133 -4.97 -1.99 8.52
CA PHE A 133 -4.58 -3.33 8.05
C PHE A 133 -4.18 -4.26 9.21
N ARG A 134 -3.43 -3.76 10.20
CA ARG A 134 -3.06 -4.51 11.40
C ARG A 134 -4.30 -4.97 12.18
N ASN A 135 -5.20 -4.04 12.47
CA ASN A 135 -6.42 -4.29 13.25
C ASN A 135 -7.32 -5.33 12.57
N ASN A 136 -7.33 -5.33 11.23
CA ASN A 136 -8.10 -6.29 10.42
C ASN A 136 -7.26 -7.45 9.85
N TYR A 137 -6.02 -7.66 10.32
CA TYR A 137 -5.08 -8.57 9.69
C TYR A 137 -5.61 -10.01 9.58
N SER A 138 -6.32 -10.49 10.61
CA SER A 138 -6.88 -11.84 10.61
C SER A 138 -7.94 -12.04 9.53
N HIS A 139 -8.76 -11.01 9.27
CA HIS A 139 -9.77 -11.01 8.22
C HIS A 139 -9.11 -10.93 6.84
N ILE A 140 -8.22 -9.95 6.64
CA ILE A 140 -7.46 -9.76 5.39
C ILE A 140 -6.74 -11.04 5.01
N ARG A 141 -6.03 -11.67 5.96
CA ARG A 141 -5.28 -12.89 5.73
C ARG A 141 -6.18 -14.05 5.32
N LYS A 142 -7.30 -14.29 6.00
CA LYS A 142 -8.24 -15.36 5.64
C LYS A 142 -8.82 -15.13 4.24
N SER A 143 -9.25 -13.91 3.94
CA SER A 143 -9.76 -13.52 2.63
C SER A 143 -8.70 -13.70 1.54
N TRP A 144 -7.46 -13.26 1.79
CA TRP A 144 -6.33 -13.45 0.88
C TRP A 144 -6.05 -14.93 0.61
N GLN A 145 -6.06 -15.77 1.66
CA GLN A 145 -5.83 -17.21 1.53
C GLN A 145 -6.86 -17.88 0.63
N LEU A 146 -8.13 -17.50 0.71
CA LEU A 146 -9.19 -18.01 -0.17
C LEU A 146 -8.91 -17.68 -1.65
N PHE A 147 -8.44 -16.48 -1.93
CA PHE A 147 -8.10 -16.06 -3.29
C PHE A 147 -6.88 -16.83 -3.82
N VAL A 148 -5.81 -16.93 -3.02
CA VAL A 148 -4.58 -17.64 -3.41
C VAL A 148 -4.82 -19.13 -3.59
N SER A 149 -5.56 -19.78 -2.68
CA SER A 149 -5.86 -21.21 -2.78
C SER A 149 -6.65 -21.54 -4.03
N THR A 150 -7.55 -20.64 -4.44
CA THR A 150 -8.38 -20.81 -5.65
C THR A 150 -7.59 -20.59 -6.94
N ALA A 151 -6.55 -19.73 -6.90
CA ALA A 151 -5.76 -19.40 -8.08
C ALA A 151 -4.64 -20.40 -8.40
N ALA A 152 -3.95 -20.88 -7.36
CA ALA A 152 -2.65 -21.53 -7.49
C ALA A 152 -2.59 -22.96 -6.93
N ASP A 153 -3.69 -23.50 -6.40
CA ASP A 153 -3.75 -24.83 -5.73
C ASP A 153 -2.61 -25.06 -4.71
N SER A 154 -2.01 -23.97 -4.21
CA SER A 154 -0.81 -23.98 -3.38
C SER A 154 -1.14 -23.40 -2.00
N SER A 155 -0.31 -23.74 -1.02
CA SER A 155 -0.44 -23.23 0.33
C SER A 155 -0.24 -21.71 0.35
N ALA A 156 -1.34 -20.96 0.34
CA ALA A 156 -1.57 -19.71 1.07
C ALA A 156 -0.30 -18.91 1.46
N SER A 157 0.47 -18.43 0.48
CA SER A 157 1.60 -17.55 0.77
C SER A 157 1.18 -16.09 0.74
N GLU A 158 1.55 -15.34 1.79
CA GLU A 158 1.43 -13.89 1.85
C GLU A 158 2.32 -13.19 0.82
N THR A 159 3.30 -13.91 0.27
CA THR A 159 4.19 -13.41 -0.80
C THR A 159 3.67 -13.70 -2.21
N TYR A 160 2.54 -14.41 -2.34
CA TYR A 160 1.97 -14.68 -3.66
C TYR A 160 1.53 -13.37 -4.32
N LYS A 161 1.60 -13.33 -5.66
CA LYS A 161 1.18 -12.17 -6.46
C LYS A 161 0.11 -12.64 -7.43
N LEU A 162 -1.13 -12.20 -7.21
CA LEU A 162 -2.25 -12.54 -8.08
C LEU A 162 -2.09 -11.79 -9.40
N THR A 163 -1.93 -12.54 -10.47
CA THR A 163 -1.87 -12.02 -11.83
C THR A 163 -3.27 -11.94 -12.45
N PHE A 164 -3.42 -11.26 -13.59
CA PHE A 164 -4.70 -11.22 -14.30
C PHE A 164 -5.27 -12.62 -14.63
N PRO A 165 -4.47 -13.61 -15.11
CA PRO A 165 -4.93 -14.99 -15.22
C PRO A 165 -5.47 -15.61 -13.92
N ASP A 166 -4.83 -15.31 -12.78
CA ASP A 166 -5.27 -15.81 -11.48
C ASP A 166 -6.62 -15.21 -11.06
N LEU A 167 -6.79 -13.89 -11.25
CA LEU A 167 -8.05 -13.21 -10.99
C LEU A 167 -9.19 -13.77 -11.86
N LYS A 168 -8.90 -14.15 -13.11
CA LYS A 168 -9.88 -14.83 -13.98
C LYS A 168 -10.29 -16.19 -13.45
N LYS A 169 -9.34 -17.00 -12.97
CA LYS A 169 -9.66 -18.28 -12.34
C LYS A 169 -10.56 -18.09 -11.12
N ILE A 170 -10.20 -17.15 -10.24
CA ILE A 170 -10.98 -16.84 -9.03
C ILE A 170 -12.42 -16.45 -9.40
N LYS A 171 -12.56 -15.56 -10.37
CA LYS A 171 -13.86 -15.13 -10.91
C LYS A 171 -14.72 -16.30 -11.38
N THR A 172 -14.15 -17.23 -12.15
CA THR A 172 -14.85 -18.42 -12.64
C THR A 172 -15.18 -19.40 -11.52
N SER A 173 -14.24 -19.67 -10.62
CA SER A 173 -14.40 -20.63 -9.50
C SER A 173 -15.45 -20.18 -8.49
N LEU A 174 -15.54 -18.87 -8.23
CA LEU A 174 -16.56 -18.28 -7.35
C LEU A 174 -17.90 -18.02 -8.06
N ASN A 175 -18.02 -18.39 -9.34
CA ASN A 175 -19.21 -18.21 -10.17
C ASN A 175 -19.77 -16.77 -10.17
N LEU A 176 -18.87 -15.77 -10.08
CA LEU A 176 -19.24 -14.35 -10.02
C LEU A 176 -19.82 -13.82 -11.34
N ASP A 177 -19.76 -14.61 -12.42
CA ASP A 177 -20.40 -14.32 -13.70
C ASP A 177 -21.91 -14.63 -13.71
N SER A 178 -22.38 -15.44 -12.76
CA SER A 178 -23.73 -16.01 -12.76
C SER A 178 -24.51 -15.69 -11.49
N ASP A 179 -24.21 -14.57 -10.82
CA ASP A 179 -24.93 -14.16 -9.62
C ASP A 179 -26.41 -13.88 -9.94
N PRO A 180 -27.36 -14.68 -9.37
CA PRO A 180 -28.79 -14.54 -9.63
C PRO A 180 -29.36 -13.20 -9.17
N SER A 181 -28.69 -12.53 -8.23
CA SER A 181 -29.17 -11.30 -7.61
C SER A 181 -28.84 -10.04 -8.42
N THR A 182 -27.66 -9.99 -9.04
CA THR A 182 -27.16 -8.82 -9.77
C THR A 182 -27.40 -8.90 -11.29
N LYS A 183 -27.70 -10.10 -11.85
CA LYS A 183 -28.02 -10.35 -13.28
C LYS A 183 -27.00 -9.81 -14.30
N ALA A 184 -25.83 -9.37 -13.86
CA ALA A 184 -24.79 -8.81 -14.70
C ALA A 184 -23.46 -9.50 -14.34
N PRO A 185 -22.80 -10.17 -15.29
CA PRO A 185 -21.51 -10.79 -15.04
C PRO A 185 -20.50 -9.72 -14.62
N LEU A 186 -19.67 -10.03 -13.63
CA LEU A 186 -18.59 -9.16 -13.21
C LEU A 186 -17.68 -8.88 -14.43
N ASN A 187 -17.62 -7.65 -14.93
CA ASN A 187 -16.88 -7.36 -16.17
C ASN A 187 -15.37 -7.53 -15.94
N ASP A 188 -14.62 -8.06 -16.91
CA ASP A 188 -13.15 -8.10 -16.88
C ASP A 188 -12.54 -6.70 -16.68
N THR A 189 -13.25 -5.63 -17.06
CA THR A 189 -12.87 -4.24 -16.73
C THR A 189 -12.73 -4.01 -15.22
N PHE A 190 -13.54 -4.66 -14.38
CA PHE A 190 -13.41 -4.58 -12.92
C PHE A 190 -12.12 -5.22 -12.43
N LEU A 191 -11.72 -6.37 -12.99
CA LEU A 191 -10.43 -7.00 -12.66
C LEU A 191 -9.24 -6.15 -13.11
N ILE A 192 -9.38 -5.44 -14.22
CA ILE A 192 -8.37 -4.49 -14.72
C ILE A 192 -8.29 -3.26 -13.80
N ASP A 193 -9.43 -2.72 -13.38
CA ASP A 193 -9.49 -1.61 -12.42
C ASP A 193 -8.87 -2.05 -11.08
N MET A 194 -9.15 -3.28 -10.62
CA MET A 194 -8.49 -3.88 -9.45
C MET A 194 -6.97 -3.96 -9.62
N LEU A 195 -6.45 -4.27 -10.81
CA LEU A 195 -5.01 -4.28 -11.04
C LEU A 195 -4.38 -2.88 -11.15
N GLY A 196 -5.16 -1.88 -11.57
CA GLY A 196 -4.70 -0.50 -11.79
C GLY A 196 -4.82 0.43 -10.56
N CYS A 197 -5.85 0.26 -9.73
CA CYS A 197 -6.16 1.15 -8.60
C CYS A 197 -5.31 0.89 -7.35
N CYS A 198 -4.67 -0.28 -7.22
CA CYS A 198 -4.10 -0.69 -5.93
C CYS A 198 -2.76 -0.06 -5.55
N SER A 199 -2.09 0.57 -6.52
CA SER A 199 -0.74 1.08 -6.26
C SER A 199 -0.74 2.52 -5.78
N HIS A 200 -1.86 3.25 -5.92
CA HIS A 200 -1.93 4.68 -5.63
C HIS A 200 -3.13 5.06 -4.77
N ASP A 201 -2.98 6.12 -3.97
CA ASP A 201 -4.08 6.72 -3.22
C ASP A 201 -4.96 7.63 -4.10
N SER A 202 -5.98 8.26 -3.49
CA SER A 202 -6.86 9.23 -4.15
C SER A 202 -6.12 10.44 -4.73
N ASN A 203 -4.93 10.77 -4.23
CA ASN A 203 -4.07 11.86 -4.69
C ASN A 203 -3.04 11.42 -5.75
N GLY A 204 -2.99 10.12 -6.07
CA GLY A 204 -2.04 9.55 -7.02
C GLY A 204 -0.66 9.26 -6.44
N ASN A 205 -0.50 9.26 -5.11
CA ASN A 205 0.75 8.88 -4.46
C ASN A 205 0.90 7.36 -4.42
N LEU A 206 2.10 6.86 -4.68
CA LEU A 206 2.40 5.43 -4.62
C LEU A 206 2.34 4.91 -3.17
N LEU A 207 1.69 3.77 -2.97
CA LEU A 207 1.43 3.15 -1.65
C LEU A 207 2.18 1.83 -1.43
N ASN A 208 2.54 1.19 -2.54
CA ASN A 208 3.22 -0.08 -2.55
C ASN A 208 4.52 0.09 -3.33
N PHE A 209 5.63 -0.06 -2.62
CA PHE A 209 6.97 0.23 -3.11
C PHE A 209 7.74 -1.02 -3.55
N ASP A 210 7.06 -2.16 -3.71
CA ASP A 210 7.70 -3.45 -3.97
C ASP A 210 8.57 -3.45 -5.25
N PHE A 211 9.87 -3.69 -5.07
CA PHE A 211 10.87 -3.79 -6.14
C PHE A 211 10.61 -4.92 -7.12
N GLU A 212 9.86 -5.95 -6.70
CA GLU A 212 9.66 -7.17 -7.46
C GLU A 212 8.28 -7.20 -8.16
N LYS A 213 7.59 -6.06 -8.26
CA LYS A 213 6.30 -5.99 -8.97
C LYS A 213 6.52 -6.14 -10.48
N GLN A 214 6.54 -7.39 -10.96
CA GLN A 214 6.65 -7.72 -12.38
C GLN A 214 5.27 -7.63 -13.04
N GLY A 215 5.00 -6.49 -13.68
CA GLY A 215 3.74 -6.25 -14.39
C GLY A 215 2.56 -5.99 -13.46
N ALA A 216 1.35 -6.07 -14.02
CA ALA A 216 0.11 -5.85 -13.29
C ALA A 216 -0.23 -7.07 -12.41
N CYS A 217 0.03 -6.97 -11.12
CA CYS A 217 -0.33 -7.97 -10.13
C CYS A 217 -0.83 -7.32 -8.83
N VAL A 218 -1.62 -8.08 -8.05
CA VAL A 218 -2.09 -7.72 -6.70
C VAL A 218 -1.31 -8.55 -5.68
N ASN A 219 -0.69 -7.91 -4.69
CA ASN A 219 -0.15 -8.60 -3.51
C ASN A 219 -1.09 -8.42 -2.29
N ILE A 220 -0.74 -8.99 -1.13
CA ILE A 220 -1.62 -8.90 0.05
C ILE A 220 -1.82 -7.46 0.56
N LYS A 221 -0.83 -6.57 0.40
CA LYS A 221 -0.93 -5.15 0.76
C LYS A 221 -1.87 -4.40 -0.19
N ASP A 222 -1.72 -4.62 -1.49
CA ASP A 222 -2.65 -4.15 -2.52
C ASP A 222 -4.08 -4.66 -2.22
N PHE A 223 -4.22 -5.91 -1.80
CA PHE A 223 -5.51 -6.50 -1.46
C PHE A 223 -6.15 -5.88 -0.21
N ALA A 224 -5.35 -5.64 0.84
CA ALA A 224 -5.81 -4.93 2.03
C ALA A 224 -6.31 -3.52 1.68
N GLU A 225 -5.60 -2.83 0.78
CA GLU A 225 -6.00 -1.53 0.28
C GLU A 225 -7.36 -1.56 -0.44
N ILE A 226 -7.57 -2.55 -1.31
CA ILE A 226 -8.88 -2.73 -1.97
C ILE A 226 -9.99 -2.91 -0.95
N LEU A 227 -9.78 -3.78 0.06
CA LEU A 227 -10.77 -4.03 1.11
C LEU A 227 -11.11 -2.74 1.86
N GLY A 228 -10.10 -1.92 2.18
CA GLY A 228 -10.31 -0.60 2.77
C GLY A 228 -11.13 0.32 1.87
N GLN A 229 -10.73 0.42 0.59
CA GLN A 229 -11.42 1.23 -0.40
C GLN A 229 -12.88 0.83 -0.66
N ILE A 230 -13.27 -0.42 -0.41
CA ILE A 230 -14.68 -0.86 -0.50
C ILE A 230 -15.44 -0.78 0.82
N GLY A 231 -14.79 -0.33 1.90
CA GLY A 231 -15.38 -0.13 3.22
C GLY A 231 -15.44 -1.39 4.10
N GLU A 232 -14.68 -2.43 3.77
CA GLU A 232 -14.62 -3.67 4.58
C GLU A 232 -13.68 -3.55 5.78
N LEU A 233 -12.89 -2.46 5.86
CA LEU A 233 -11.94 -2.19 6.94
C LEU A 233 -12.29 -0.92 7.74
N ASP A 234 -13.48 -0.36 7.50
CA ASP A 234 -14.01 0.83 8.19
C ASP A 234 -14.53 0.49 9.60
#